data_AF-A0A9X3F1L3-F1
#
_entry.id   AF-A0A9X3F1L3-F1
#
_cell.length_a   1.000
_cell.length_b   1.000
_cell.length_c   1.000
_cell.angle_alpha   90.00
_cell.angle_beta   90.00
_cell.angle_gamma   90.00
#
_symmetry.space_group_name_H-M   'P 1'
#
loop_
_entity.id
_entity.type
_entity.pdbx_description
1 polymer ?
#
loop_
_entity_poly.entity_id
_entity_poly.type
_entity_poly.pdbx_seq_one_letter_code
_entity_poly.pdbx_strand_id
1 'polypeptide(L)' 'MPAGDTYLLKHVIHDWSDELAATILRRCCEQLRPGGRVLVIEHLLPAEASPVHWMDLEMLVMTGGGQERTVGEF' A
#
# COMPACT_ATOMS: atom_id res chain seq x y z
N MET A 1 11.55 6.85 10.61
CA MET A 1 10.71 8.00 10.21
C MET A 1 10.51 8.92 11.42
N PRO A 2 10.33 10.24 11.27
CA PRO A 2 10.09 11.15 12.38
C PRO A 2 8.66 11.03 12.90
N ALA A 3 8.44 11.07 14.22
CA ALA A 3 7.12 10.91 14.81
C ALA A 3 6.09 11.95 14.30
N GLY A 4 4.84 11.52 14.10
CA GLY A 4 3.79 12.35 13.53
C GLY A 4 2.37 11.97 13.97
N ASP A 5 1.43 12.86 13.69
CA ASP A 5 0.00 12.65 13.96
C ASP A 5 -0.66 11.88 12.80
N THR A 6 -0.10 11.95 11.60
CA THR A 6 -0.61 11.25 10.41
C THR A 6 0.51 10.89 9.45
N TYR A 7 0.48 9.68 8.92
CA TYR A 7 1.25 9.29 7.73
C TYR A 7 0.30 9.06 6.56
N LEU A 8 0.59 9.69 5.43
CA LEU A 8 -0.11 9.46 4.18
C LEU A 8 0.79 8.66 3.25
N LEU A 9 0.34 7.48 2.83
CA LEU A 9 0.98 6.64 1.84
C LEU A 9 0.09 6.63 0.60
N LYS A 10 0.60 7.11 -0.53
CA LYS A 10 -0.14 7.20 -1.78
C LYS A 10 0.70 6.61 -2.90
N HIS A 11 0.22 5.55 -3.56
CA HIS A 11 1.01 4.79 -4.56
C HIS A 11 2.35 4.33 -3.98
N VAL A 12 2.29 3.67 -2.83
CA VAL A 12 3.48 3.16 -2.13
C VAL A 12 3.33 1.68 -1.86
N ILE A 13 2.18 1.25 -1.33
CA ILE A 13 1.99 -0.11 -0.82
C ILE A 13 1.89 -1.13 -1.97
N HIS A 14 1.39 -0.71 -3.13
CA HIS A 14 1.30 -1.57 -4.31
C HIS A 14 2.66 -1.98 -4.88
N ASP A 15 3.74 -1.26 -4.60
CA ASP A 15 5.10 -1.59 -5.07
C ASP A 15 5.72 -2.80 -4.36
N TRP A 16 5.11 -3.26 -3.27
CA TRP A 16 5.73 -4.21 -2.35
C TRP A 16 4.90 -5.47 -2.17
N SER A 17 5.59 -6.59 -1.92
CA SER A 17 4.95 -7.81 -1.44
C SER A 17 4.26 -7.58 -0.10
N ASP A 18 3.38 -8.48 0.31
CA ASP A 18 2.61 -8.34 1.54
C ASP A 18 3.49 -8.27 2.79
N GLU A 19 4.60 -9.00 2.83
CA GLU A 19 5.54 -8.98 3.97
C GLU A 19 6.22 -7.60 4.10
N LEU A 20 6.60 -7.01 2.98
CA LEU A 20 7.26 -5.71 2.93
C LEU A 20 6.26 -4.57 3.17
N ALA A 21 5.07 -4.64 2.57
CA ALA A 21 3.96 -3.73 2.84
C ALA A 21 3.60 -3.71 4.33
N ALA A 22 3.42 -4.88 4.96
CA ALA A 22 3.17 -4.99 6.38
C ALA A 22 4.30 -4.40 7.23
N THR A 23 5.55 -4.57 6.79
CA THR A 23 6.71 -3.97 7.46
C THR A 23 6.68 -2.44 7.37
N ILE A 24 6.37 -1.86 6.21
CA ILE A 24 6.23 -0.42 6.02
C ILE A 24 5.11 0.15 6.93
N LEU A 25 3.93 -0.46 6.90
CA LEU A 25 2.79 -0.05 7.70
C LEU A 25 3.10 -0.14 9.20
N ARG A 26 3.75 -1.21 9.65
CA ARG A 26 4.19 -1.37 11.04
C ARG A 26 5.13 -0.25 11.46
N ARG A 27 6.12 0.10 10.62
CA ARG A 27 7.03 1.22 10.89
C ARG A 27 6.31 2.57 10.94
N CYS A 28 5.27 2.78 10.15
CA CYS A 28 4.43 3.96 10.23
C CYS A 28 3.69 3.99 11.58
N CYS A 29 3.05 2.89 11.97
CA CYS A 29 2.32 2.78 13.23
C CYS A 29 3.23 3.00 14.46
N GLU A 30 4.45 2.47 14.46
CA GLU A 30 5.44 2.66 15.53
C GLU A 30 5.82 4.13 15.77
N GLN A 31 5.64 5.00 14.77
CA GLN A 31 6.02 6.41 14.84
C GLN A 31 4.81 7.35 15.00
N LEU A 32 3.59 6.79 15.10
CA LEU A 32 2.41 7.59 15.38
C LEU A 32 2.36 8.03 16.84
N ARG A 33 1.99 9.29 17.05
CA ARG A 33 1.58 9.78 18.36
C ARG A 33 0.25 9.15 18.79
N PRO A 34 -0.10 9.14 20.10
CA PRO A 34 -1.39 8.66 20.56
C PRO A 34 -2.55 9.31 19.80
N GLY A 35 -3.44 8.49 19.24
CA GLY A 35 -4.56 8.96 18.43
C GLY A 35 -4.24 9.22 16.95
N GLY A 36 -2.98 9.05 16.52
CA GLY A 36 -2.58 9.20 15.13
C GLY A 36 -3.20 8.15 14.18
N ARG A 37 -3.01 8.35 12.87
CA ARG A 37 -3.55 7.49 11.81
C ARG A 37 -2.55 7.29 10.67
N VAL A 38 -2.60 6.13 10.02
CA VAL A 38 -2.04 5.93 8.69
C VAL A 38 -3.18 6.01 7.68
N LEU A 39 -3.01 6.83 6.65
CA LEU A 39 -3.92 6.96 5.53
C LEU A 39 -3.25 6.33 4.30
N VAL A 40 -3.96 5.41 3.65
CA VAL A 40 -3.48 4.71 2.46
C VAL A 40 -4.38 5.08 1.29
N ILE A 41 -3.77 5.56 0.20
CA ILE A 41 -4.46 5.90 -1.05
C ILE A 41 -3.84 5.06 -2.16
N GLU A 42 -4.55 4.02 -2.56
CA GLU A 42 -4.11 3.07 -3.59
C GLU A 42 -5.24 2.80 -4.58
N HIS A 43 -4.88 2.21 -5.72
CA HIS A 43 -5.88 1.58 -6.56
C HIS A 43 -6.34 0.27 -5.91
N LEU A 44 -7.60 -0.07 -6.16
CA LEU A 44 -8.18 -1.33 -5.73
C LEU A 44 -8.34 -2.20 -6.96
N LEU A 45 -7.86 -3.44 -6.88
CA LEU A 45 -8.08 -4.44 -7.90
C LEU A 45 -9.56 -4.82 -7.91
N PRO A 46 -10.32 -4.48 -8.98
CA PRO A 46 -11.73 -4.83 -9.07
C PRO A 46 -11.90 -6.26 -9.59
N ALA A 47 -13.07 -6.85 -9.33
CA ALA A 47 -13.38 -8.20 -9.80
C ALA A 47 -13.56 -8.26 -11.34
N GLU A 48 -14.09 -7.20 -11.93
CA GLU A 48 -14.26 -7.08 -13.38
C GLU A 48 -13.05 -6.42 -14.06
N ALA A 49 -12.80 -6.78 -15.31
CA ALA A 49 -11.72 -6.23 -16.11
C ALA A 49 -11.74 -4.69 -16.13
N SER A 50 -10.60 -4.09 -15.83
CA SER A 50 -10.44 -2.64 -15.71
C SER A 50 -9.00 -2.23 -16.02
N PRO A 51 -8.73 -0.94 -16.28
CA PRO A 51 -7.37 -0.43 -16.45
C PRO A 51 -6.41 -0.74 -15.29
N VAL A 52 -6.93 -0.97 -14.07
CA VAL A 52 -6.12 -1.34 -12.90
C VAL A 52 -5.39 -2.66 -13.12
N HIS A 53 -5.95 -3.60 -13.89
CA HIS A 53 -5.28 -4.86 -14.22
C HIS A 53 -4.01 -4.64 -15.05
N TRP A 54 -3.96 -3.56 -15.84
CA TRP A 54 -2.74 -3.22 -16.59
C TRP A 54 -1.66 -2.67 -15.66
N MET A 55 -2.07 -1.91 -14.65
CA MET A 55 -1.17 -1.40 -13.62
C MET A 55 -0.65 -2.51 -12.72
N ASP A 56 -1.50 -3.50 -12.39
CA ASP A 56 -1.07 -4.70 -11.66
C ASP A 56 0.04 -5.46 -12.39
N LEU A 57 -0.10 -5.63 -13.71
CA LEU A 57 0.97 -6.19 -14.55
C LEU A 57 2.23 -5.31 -14.57
N GLU A 58 2.07 -3.99 -14.61
CA GLU A 58 3.20 -3.06 -14.52
C GLU A 58 3.93 -3.22 -13.17
N MET A 59 3.20 -3.28 -12.05
CA MET A 59 3.78 -3.46 -10.72
C MET A 59 4.53 -4.78 -10.64
N LEU A 60 3.94 -5.88 -11.11
CA LEU A 60 4.58 -7.20 -11.15
C LEU A 60 5.93 -7.17 -11.90
N VAL A 61 5.98 -6.48 -13.04
CA VAL A 61 7.18 -6.41 -13.88
C VAL A 61 8.23 -5.45 -13.31
N MET A 62 7.81 -4.32 -12.77
CA MET A 62 8.70 -3.19 -12.47
C MET A 62 9.24 -3.19 -11.03
N THR A 63 8.50 -3.78 -10.08
CA THR A 63 8.78 -3.61 -8.63
C THR A 63 9.29 -4.88 -7.95
N GLY A 64 9.44 -5.98 -8.70
CA GLY A 64 10.01 -7.23 -8.19
C GLY A 64 9.12 -7.98 -7.21
N GLY A 65 7.80 -7.77 -7.28
CA GLY A 65 6.80 -8.44 -6.42
C GLY A 65 5.67 -7.55 -5.93
N GLY A 66 5.54 -6.32 -6.43
CA GLY A 66 4.37 -5.49 -6.21
C GLY A 66 3.13 -6.00 -6.93
N GLN A 67 1.99 -5.61 -6.39
CA GLN A 67 0.66 -6.03 -6.81
C GLN A 67 -0.39 -5.01 -6.39
N GLU A 68 -1.41 -4.85 -7.23
CA GLU A 68 -2.66 -4.21 -6.86
C GLU A 68 -3.49 -5.17 -6.00
N ARG A 69 -4.17 -4.63 -4.99
CA ARG A 69 -4.90 -5.44 -4.00
C ARG A 69 -6.39 -5.18 -4.06
N THR A 70 -7.18 -6.22 -3.79
CA THR A 70 -8.61 -6.08 -3.56
C THR A 70 -8.87 -5.40 -2.20
N VAL A 71 -10.10 -4.92 -1.98
CA VAL A 71 -10.49 -4.35 -0.67
C VAL A 71 -10.33 -5.36 0.47
N GLY A 72 -10.49 -6.65 0.21
CA GLY A 72 -10.38 -7.70 1.24
C GLY A 72 -8.95 -8.02 1.67
N GLU A 73 -7.95 -7.55 0.91
CA GLU A 73 -6.53 -7.75 1.18
C GLU A 73 -5.89 -6.55 1.92
N PHE A 74 -6.66 -5.48 2.18
CA PHE A 74 -6.29 -4.33 3.01
C PHE A 74 -6.94 -4.42 4.41
#